data_AF-V9H5S5-F1
#
_entry.id   AF-V9H5S5-F1
#
_cell.length_a   1.000
_cell.length_b   1.000
_cell.length_c   1.000
_cell.angle_alpha   90.00
_cell.angle_beta   90.00
_cell.angle_gamma   90.00
#
_symmetry.space_group_name_H-M   'P 1'
#
loop_
_entity.id
_entity.type
_entity.pdbx_description
1 polymer ?
#
loop_
_entity_poly.entity_id
_entity_poly.type
_entity_poly.pdbx_seq_one_letter_code
_entity_poly.pdbx_strand_id
1 'polypeptide(L)'
;MNLPDHSTLNRFRNWLIKEGLADELYQQINQQLAHNQLKVEKAQTAIVDATIIQTAGGKLKKSIEINENEEVIQTPASKDKDARWTIKSKHWYLGYKLHARTDEEGFIEQIHVTPANASDVNNLETVLDKVEQGVKVYADKGYDSQSNREFLEKNQLVDGIMRKAHRKKPLMREDIERNKELAKIRYRVEQSFAILHRIFRCKRASYFGLEKVKGQMGLKVICLNLLKAANKLRLVAPIAA
;
A
#
# COMPACT_ATOMS: atom_id res chain seq x y z
N MET A 1 -32.88 0.45 5.20
CA MET A 1 -31.85 -0.54 4.77
C MET A 1 -31.41 -1.31 6.01
N ASN A 2 -31.65 -2.62 6.08
CA ASN A 2 -31.14 -3.45 7.18
C ASN A 2 -29.64 -3.66 6.96
N LEU A 3 -28.82 -2.93 7.70
CA LEU A 3 -27.37 -3.10 7.69
C LEU A 3 -27.01 -4.31 8.57
N PRO A 4 -26.14 -5.22 8.09
CA PRO A 4 -25.64 -6.32 8.91
C PRO A 4 -24.96 -5.78 10.18
N ASP A 5 -25.17 -6.47 11.30
CA ASP A 5 -24.52 -6.13 12.56
C ASP A 5 -23.00 -6.42 12.52
N HIS A 6 -22.28 -5.92 13.51
CA HIS A 6 -20.83 -6.11 13.61
C HIS A 6 -20.43 -7.61 13.66
N SER A 7 -21.25 -8.45 14.29
CA SER A 7 -20.96 -9.89 14.40
C SER A 7 -21.00 -10.57 13.02
N THR A 8 -21.97 -10.22 12.19
CA THR A 8 -22.13 -10.75 10.83
C THR A 8 -21.00 -10.31 9.92
N LEU A 9 -20.62 -9.03 9.94
CA LEU A 9 -19.49 -8.53 9.14
C LEU A 9 -18.16 -9.19 9.54
N ASN A 10 -17.95 -9.44 10.84
CA ASN A 10 -16.74 -10.13 11.30
C ASN A 10 -16.71 -11.60 10.86
N ARG A 11 -17.84 -12.32 10.96
CA ARG A 11 -17.95 -13.70 10.45
C ARG A 11 -17.67 -13.76 8.96
N PHE A 12 -18.31 -12.90 8.18
CA PHE A 12 -18.12 -12.82 6.73
C PHE A 12 -16.65 -12.59 6.36
N ARG A 13 -15.99 -11.60 6.99
CA ARG A 13 -14.55 -11.35 6.78
C ARG A 13 -13.70 -12.58 7.11
N ASN A 14 -13.98 -13.25 8.24
CA ASN A 14 -13.19 -14.42 8.63
C ASN A 14 -13.39 -15.59 7.65
N TRP A 15 -14.59 -15.77 7.09
CA TRP A 15 -14.84 -16.75 6.03
C TRP A 15 -14.07 -16.40 4.76
N LEU A 16 -14.12 -15.15 4.30
CA LEU A 16 -13.34 -14.72 3.13
C LEU A 16 -11.84 -15.00 3.29
N ILE A 17 -11.28 -14.75 4.47
CA ILE A 17 -9.86 -15.01 4.75
C ILE A 17 -9.59 -16.52 4.77
N LYS A 18 -10.40 -17.30 5.51
CA LYS A 18 -10.19 -18.74 5.69
C LYS A 18 -10.26 -19.50 4.37
N GLU A 19 -11.19 -19.12 3.50
CA GLU A 19 -11.42 -19.77 2.21
C GLU A 19 -10.54 -19.18 1.09
N GLY A 20 -9.66 -18.20 1.38
CA GLY A 20 -8.80 -17.57 0.38
C GLY A 20 -9.52 -16.65 -0.62
N LEU A 21 -10.81 -16.35 -0.39
CA LEU A 21 -11.68 -15.60 -1.30
C LEU A 21 -11.53 -14.08 -1.20
N ALA A 22 -10.79 -13.57 -0.22
CA ALA A 22 -10.63 -12.12 -0.03
C ALA A 22 -9.94 -11.44 -1.24
N ASP A 23 -8.89 -12.07 -1.78
CA ASP A 23 -8.15 -11.55 -2.93
C ASP A 23 -8.98 -11.71 -4.22
N GLU A 24 -9.77 -12.79 -4.33
CA GLU A 24 -10.68 -13.02 -5.45
C GLU A 24 -11.81 -11.98 -5.49
N LEU A 25 -12.47 -11.72 -4.35
CA LEU A 25 -13.50 -10.69 -4.25
C LEU A 25 -12.98 -9.32 -4.70
N TYR A 26 -11.77 -8.97 -4.28
CA TYR A 26 -11.11 -7.75 -4.69
C TYR A 26 -10.85 -7.69 -6.20
N GLN A 27 -10.34 -8.78 -6.79
CA GLN A 27 -10.14 -8.88 -8.24
C GLN A 27 -11.44 -8.75 -9.01
N GLN A 28 -12.51 -9.46 -8.60
CA GLN A 28 -13.80 -9.40 -9.26
C GLN A 28 -14.40 -7.99 -9.23
N ILE A 29 -14.30 -7.27 -8.10
CA ILE A 29 -14.78 -5.89 -8.02
C ILE A 29 -14.00 -4.98 -8.98
N ASN A 30 -12.67 -5.10 -9.03
CA ASN A 30 -11.88 -4.29 -9.96
C ASN A 30 -12.19 -4.62 -11.43
N GLN A 31 -12.42 -5.89 -11.76
CA GLN A 31 -12.86 -6.31 -13.10
C GLN A 31 -14.22 -5.71 -13.44
N GLN A 32 -15.18 -5.73 -12.52
CA GLN A 32 -16.48 -5.09 -12.73
C GLN A 32 -16.36 -3.58 -12.92
N LEU A 33 -15.50 -2.90 -12.14
CA LEU A 33 -15.25 -1.47 -12.32
C LEU A 33 -14.64 -1.15 -13.69
N ALA A 34 -13.70 -1.96 -14.17
CA ALA A 34 -13.11 -1.80 -15.50
C ALA A 34 -14.14 -2.08 -16.60
N HIS A 35 -14.90 -3.18 -16.49
CA HIS A 35 -15.96 -3.54 -17.44
C HIS A 35 -17.03 -2.45 -17.58
N ASN A 36 -17.38 -1.80 -16.47
CA ASN A 36 -18.32 -0.67 -16.44
C ASN A 36 -17.67 0.68 -16.79
N GLN A 37 -16.42 0.71 -17.28
CA GLN A 37 -15.68 1.91 -17.68
C GLN A 37 -15.47 2.94 -16.53
N LEU A 38 -15.58 2.47 -15.27
CA LEU A 38 -15.38 3.29 -14.07
C LEU A 38 -13.91 3.34 -13.63
N LYS A 39 -13.10 2.44 -14.17
CA LYS A 39 -11.64 2.34 -13.99
C LYS A 39 -11.01 2.07 -15.35
N VAL A 40 -9.76 2.50 -15.54
CA VAL A 40 -8.97 2.14 -16.73
C VAL A 40 -8.80 0.61 -16.80
N GLU A 41 -9.08 0.03 -17.97
CA GLU A 41 -8.97 -1.42 -18.20
C GLU A 41 -7.50 -1.86 -18.34
N LYS A 42 -6.71 -1.08 -19.08
CA LYS A 42 -5.27 -1.29 -19.28
C LYS A 42 -4.49 -0.05 -18.85
N ALA A 43 -4.03 -0.04 -17.61
CA ALA A 43 -3.22 1.06 -17.10
C ALA A 43 -1.83 1.04 -17.75
N GLN A 44 -1.39 2.17 -18.31
CA GLN A 44 -0.03 2.33 -18.82
C GLN A 44 0.97 2.67 -17.71
N THR A 45 0.44 2.96 -16.51
CA THR A 45 1.18 3.45 -15.35
C THR A 45 0.90 2.54 -14.15
N ALA A 46 1.97 2.10 -13.48
CA ALA A 46 1.89 1.44 -12.18
C ALA A 46 2.62 2.30 -11.14
N ILE A 47 1.90 2.86 -10.17
CA ILE A 47 2.47 3.71 -9.12
C ILE A 47 2.52 2.91 -7.82
N VAL A 48 3.72 2.69 -7.30
CA VAL A 48 3.97 1.87 -6.10
C VAL A 48 4.40 2.76 -4.94
N ASP A 49 3.76 2.58 -3.79
CA ASP A 49 4.16 3.21 -2.54
C ASP A 49 3.75 2.36 -1.33
N ALA A 50 4.29 2.70 -0.16
CA ALA A 50 3.95 2.02 1.07
C ALA A 50 3.59 2.97 2.22
N THR A 51 2.60 2.58 3.01
CA THR A 51 2.16 3.32 4.20
C THR A 51 2.17 2.45 5.46
N ILE A 52 2.49 3.06 6.61
CA ILE A 52 2.50 2.37 7.90
C ILE A 52 1.09 2.35 8.48
N ILE A 53 0.67 1.18 8.96
CA ILE A 53 -0.57 0.96 9.69
C ILE A 53 -0.22 0.58 11.12
N GLN A 54 -0.58 1.42 12.10
CA GLN A 54 -0.30 1.13 13.50
C GLN A 54 -1.12 -0.10 13.96
N THR A 55 -0.55 -0.98 14.78
CA THR A 55 -1.31 -2.11 15.36
C THR A 55 -2.57 -1.63 16.12
N ALA A 56 -3.58 -2.50 16.22
CA ALA A 56 -4.73 -2.27 17.07
C ALA A 56 -4.35 -2.16 18.56
N GLY A 57 -3.14 -2.59 18.93
CA GLY A 57 -2.66 -2.58 20.31
C GLY A 57 -2.62 -1.16 20.87
N GLY A 58 -2.77 -1.03 22.18
CA GLY A 58 -2.61 0.25 22.87
C GLY A 58 -1.20 0.84 22.64
N LYS A 59 -0.99 2.08 23.08
CA LYS A 59 0.35 2.69 23.10
C LYS A 59 1.26 1.91 24.06
N LEU A 60 1.86 0.83 23.59
CA LEU A 60 2.92 0.14 24.30
C LEU A 60 4.12 1.08 24.35
N LYS A 61 4.52 1.49 25.56
CA LYS A 61 5.77 2.23 25.80
C LYS A 61 6.93 1.25 25.69
N LYS A 62 7.85 1.45 24.73
CA LYS A 62 9.13 0.72 24.65
C LYS A 62 9.95 0.90 25.94
N SER A 63 10.71 -0.11 26.38
CA SER A 63 11.31 -0.22 27.71
C SER A 63 12.84 -0.50 27.90
N ILE A 64 13.83 -0.45 26.93
CA ILE A 64 15.40 -0.71 26.95
C ILE A 64 16.20 -1.90 26.14
N GLU A 65 17.03 -1.71 25.05
CA GLU A 65 17.44 -2.57 23.79
C GLU A 65 18.08 -1.93 22.45
N ILE A 66 19.40 -1.92 22.20
CA ILE A 66 20.23 -0.90 21.53
C ILE A 66 19.99 -0.40 20.04
N ASN A 67 20.14 0.91 19.68
CA ASN A 67 20.08 1.47 18.31
C ASN A 67 21.39 1.35 17.49
N GLU A 68 21.40 1.81 16.22
CA GLU A 68 22.55 1.68 15.27
C GLU A 68 23.91 2.25 15.78
N ASN A 69 23.92 2.98 16.91
CA ASN A 69 25.10 3.56 17.58
C ASN A 69 25.42 2.91 18.95
N GLU A 70 24.89 1.72 19.25
CA GLU A 70 25.08 1.04 20.55
C GLU A 70 24.20 1.54 21.76
N GLU A 71 22.97 2.10 21.56
CA GLU A 71 22.05 2.62 22.64
C GLU A 71 20.68 1.92 22.96
N VAL A 72 20.46 1.37 24.18
CA VAL A 72 19.41 0.41 24.64
C VAL A 72 17.89 0.87 24.44
N ILE A 73 17.11 0.37 23.43
CA ILE A 73 15.60 0.07 23.17
C ILE A 73 14.84 -1.37 23.42
N GLN A 74 14.23 -1.67 24.57
CA GLN A 74 13.54 -2.95 24.98
C GLN A 74 12.19 -2.64 24.40
N THR A 75 11.53 -3.68 23.97
CA THR A 75 10.18 -3.52 23.52
C THR A 75 9.32 -4.36 24.45
N PRO A 76 8.29 -3.79 25.11
CA PRO A 76 7.37 -4.62 25.87
C PRO A 76 6.73 -5.61 24.91
N ALA A 77 6.40 -6.80 25.41
CA ALA A 77 5.69 -7.81 24.64
C ALA A 77 4.40 -7.21 24.06
N SER A 78 4.33 -7.17 22.73
CA SER A 78 3.12 -6.79 22.03
C SER A 78 2.10 -7.92 22.19
N LYS A 79 0.85 -7.56 22.55
CA LYS A 79 -0.27 -8.51 22.47
C LYS A 79 -0.50 -8.99 21.04
N ASP A 80 -0.10 -8.16 20.07
CA ASP A 80 -0.10 -8.48 18.66
C ASP A 80 1.24 -9.11 18.27
N LYS A 81 1.24 -10.44 18.07
CA LYS A 81 2.44 -11.25 17.81
C LYS A 81 3.06 -11.00 16.42
N ASP A 82 2.31 -10.42 15.49
CA ASP A 82 2.76 -10.21 14.11
C ASP A 82 3.23 -8.78 13.84
N ALA A 83 2.82 -7.81 14.69
CA ALA A 83 3.28 -6.44 14.59
C ALA A 83 4.78 -6.32 14.87
N ARG A 84 5.47 -5.47 14.12
CA ARG A 84 6.91 -5.18 14.31
C ARG A 84 7.15 -3.68 14.40
N TRP A 85 8.26 -3.32 15.03
CA TRP A 85 8.68 -1.92 15.19
C TRP A 85 9.44 -1.42 13.96
N THR A 86 9.21 -0.18 13.58
CA THR A 86 9.96 0.52 12.54
C THR A 86 10.14 1.99 12.90
N ILE A 87 11.06 2.67 12.23
CA ILE A 87 11.30 4.11 12.38
C ILE A 87 10.91 4.80 11.08
N LYS A 88 10.03 5.79 11.15
CA LYS A 88 9.71 6.67 10.03
C LYS A 88 9.75 8.12 10.49
N SER A 89 10.50 8.96 9.78
CA SER A 89 10.65 10.39 10.10
C SER A 89 11.04 10.63 11.57
N LYS A 90 12.01 9.88 12.10
CA LYS A 90 12.47 9.91 13.51
C LYS A 90 11.43 9.48 14.57
N HIS A 91 10.28 8.96 14.15
CA HIS A 91 9.24 8.46 15.04
C HIS A 91 9.16 6.93 14.97
N TRP A 92 8.95 6.32 16.13
CA TRP A 92 8.78 4.87 16.26
C TRP A 92 7.32 4.47 16.02
N TYR A 93 7.13 3.43 15.22
CA TYR A 93 5.83 2.86 14.91
C TYR A 93 5.84 1.35 15.16
N LEU A 94 4.87 0.85 15.91
CA LEU A 94 4.58 -0.58 16.03
C LEU A 94 3.39 -0.91 15.15
N GLY A 95 3.55 -1.84 14.22
CA GLY A 95 2.43 -2.30 13.41
C GLY A 95 2.84 -3.02 12.14
N TYR A 96 2.18 -2.61 11.06
CA TYR A 96 2.23 -3.21 9.74
C TYR A 96 2.59 -2.15 8.70
N LYS A 97 2.86 -2.61 7.49
CA LYS A 97 3.05 -1.80 6.31
C LYS A 97 2.12 -2.31 5.20
N LEU A 98 1.39 -1.38 4.59
CA LEU A 98 0.57 -1.61 3.41
C LEU A 98 1.36 -1.14 2.20
N HIS A 99 1.83 -2.07 1.39
CA HIS A 99 2.37 -1.82 0.05
C HIS A 99 1.20 -1.83 -0.93
N ALA A 100 1.13 -0.86 -1.83
CA ALA A 100 0.06 -0.78 -2.81
C ALA A 100 0.58 -0.35 -4.18
N ARG A 101 -0.04 -0.89 -5.23
CA ARG A 101 0.06 -0.42 -6.61
C ARG A 101 -1.22 0.29 -6.99
N THR A 102 -1.13 1.48 -7.59
CA THR A 102 -2.26 2.16 -8.22
C THR A 102 -2.04 2.37 -9.70
N ASP A 103 -3.13 2.57 -10.43
CA ASP A 103 -3.09 3.19 -11.76
C ASP A 103 -2.87 4.72 -11.67
N GLU A 104 -2.86 5.39 -12.83
CA GLU A 104 -2.73 6.86 -12.96
C GLU A 104 -3.92 7.67 -12.41
N GLU A 105 -5.11 7.06 -12.32
CA GLU A 105 -6.30 7.66 -11.70
C GLU A 105 -6.29 7.46 -10.17
N GLY A 106 -5.41 6.60 -9.66
CA GLY A 106 -5.27 6.27 -8.25
C GLY A 106 -6.27 5.22 -7.76
N PHE A 107 -6.79 4.36 -8.63
CA PHE A 107 -7.43 3.12 -8.17
C PHE A 107 -6.34 2.16 -7.71
N ILE A 108 -6.49 1.60 -6.52
CA ILE A 108 -5.53 0.61 -6.02
C ILE A 108 -5.85 -0.71 -6.72
N GLU A 109 -4.85 -1.32 -7.36
CA GLU A 109 -5.00 -2.54 -8.16
C GLU A 109 -4.43 -3.79 -7.48
N GLN A 110 -3.42 -3.60 -6.65
CA GLN A 110 -2.79 -4.67 -5.90
C GLN A 110 -2.33 -4.15 -4.55
N ILE A 111 -2.46 -4.98 -3.52
CA ILE A 111 -1.95 -4.69 -2.18
C ILE A 111 -1.17 -5.86 -1.60
N HIS A 112 -0.21 -5.52 -0.75
CA HIS A 112 0.49 -6.49 0.07
C HIS A 112 0.69 -5.92 1.48
N VAL A 113 0.42 -6.73 2.50
CA VAL A 113 0.55 -6.31 3.90
C VAL A 113 1.65 -7.11 4.55
N THR A 114 2.57 -6.41 5.20
CA THR A 114 3.72 -6.97 5.90
C THR A 114 3.83 -6.39 7.31
N PRO A 115 4.62 -6.99 8.21
CA PRO A 115 5.04 -6.31 9.43
C PRO A 115 5.81 -5.01 9.12
N ALA A 116 5.72 -3.99 10.00
CA ALA A 116 6.20 -2.65 9.65
C ALA A 116 7.71 -2.52 9.39
N ASN A 117 8.52 -3.48 9.88
CA ASN A 117 9.96 -3.52 9.67
C ASN A 117 10.37 -4.13 8.32
N ALA A 118 9.43 -4.68 7.54
CA ALA A 118 9.72 -5.24 6.23
C ALA A 118 10.29 -4.15 5.31
N SER A 119 11.35 -4.48 4.57
CA SER A 119 11.99 -3.58 3.62
C SER A 119 11.12 -3.36 2.39
N ASP A 120 11.01 -2.12 1.91
CA ASP A 120 10.25 -1.81 0.69
C ASP A 120 10.85 -2.51 -0.53
N VAL A 121 12.19 -2.58 -0.60
CA VAL A 121 12.94 -3.27 -1.65
C VAL A 121 12.38 -4.66 -1.96
N ASN A 122 12.09 -5.47 -0.94
CA ASN A 122 11.73 -6.88 -1.11
C ASN A 122 10.24 -7.10 -1.45
N ASN A 123 9.45 -6.02 -1.55
CA ASN A 123 8.01 -6.10 -1.72
C ASN A 123 7.53 -5.53 -3.07
N LEU A 124 8.45 -5.06 -3.92
CA LEU A 124 8.12 -4.51 -5.23
C LEU A 124 7.50 -5.57 -6.16
N GLU A 125 8.14 -6.73 -6.27
CA GLU A 125 7.70 -7.84 -7.13
C GLU A 125 6.26 -8.27 -6.77
N THR A 126 5.97 -8.46 -5.49
CA THR A 126 4.63 -8.87 -5.01
C THR A 126 3.51 -7.91 -5.42
N VAL A 127 3.77 -6.59 -5.45
CA VAL A 127 2.76 -5.60 -5.84
C VAL A 127 2.71 -5.37 -7.35
N LEU A 128 3.75 -5.76 -8.09
CA LEU A 128 3.80 -5.74 -9.54
C LEU A 128 3.40 -7.07 -10.19
N ASP A 129 2.89 -8.03 -9.40
CA ASP A 129 2.33 -9.26 -9.94
C ASP A 129 1.28 -8.95 -11.01
N LYS A 130 1.38 -9.67 -12.14
CA LYS A 130 0.49 -9.58 -13.31
C LYS A 130 0.39 -8.20 -13.98
N VAL A 131 1.39 -7.33 -13.81
CA VAL A 131 1.48 -6.09 -14.60
C VAL A 131 1.87 -6.43 -16.04
N GLU A 132 1.17 -5.84 -17.01
CA GLU A 132 1.45 -6.03 -18.44
C GLU A 132 2.83 -5.47 -18.83
N GLN A 133 3.43 -6.07 -19.85
CA GLN A 133 4.71 -5.60 -20.42
C GLN A 133 4.57 -4.18 -20.97
N GLY A 134 5.65 -3.39 -20.88
CA GLY A 134 5.69 -2.00 -21.35
C GLY A 134 5.10 -0.97 -20.37
N VAL A 135 4.44 -1.41 -19.28
CA VAL A 135 3.93 -0.50 -18.24
C VAL A 135 5.08 0.21 -17.53
N LYS A 136 4.92 1.51 -17.30
CA LYS A 136 5.90 2.32 -16.57
C LYS A 136 5.65 2.29 -15.06
N VAL A 137 6.66 1.83 -14.32
CA VAL A 137 6.60 1.69 -12.86
C VAL A 137 7.15 2.92 -12.18
N TYR A 138 6.35 3.62 -11.39
CA TYR A 138 6.76 4.75 -10.57
C TYR A 138 6.88 4.32 -9.11
N ALA A 139 8.09 4.32 -8.56
CA ALA A 139 8.33 3.95 -7.17
C ALA A 139 9.37 4.87 -6.51
N ASP A 140 9.37 4.88 -5.19
CA ASP A 140 10.26 5.72 -4.40
C ASP A 140 11.68 5.15 -4.26
N LYS A 141 12.56 5.95 -3.65
CA LYS A 141 13.96 5.56 -3.41
C LYS A 141 14.11 4.39 -2.42
N GLY A 142 13.08 4.06 -1.66
CA GLY A 142 13.02 2.90 -0.79
C GLY A 142 12.95 1.58 -1.57
N TYR A 143 12.49 1.62 -2.82
CA TYR A 143 12.50 0.49 -3.74
C TYR A 143 13.75 0.39 -4.60
N ASP A 144 14.70 1.33 -4.49
CA ASP A 144 15.92 1.34 -5.29
C ASP A 144 16.87 0.20 -4.89
N SER A 145 17.03 -0.79 -5.77
CA SER A 145 17.97 -1.90 -5.62
C SER A 145 18.31 -2.49 -6.99
N GLN A 146 19.44 -3.18 -7.07
CA GLN A 146 19.82 -3.90 -8.29
C GLN A 146 18.79 -4.98 -8.65
N SER A 147 18.39 -5.81 -7.68
CA SER A 147 17.42 -6.89 -7.90
C SER A 147 16.08 -6.38 -8.43
N ASN A 148 15.61 -5.22 -7.97
CA ASN A 148 14.37 -4.65 -8.47
C ASN A 148 14.50 -4.15 -9.91
N ARG A 149 15.65 -3.60 -10.30
CA ARG A 149 15.87 -3.14 -11.68
C ARG A 149 15.98 -4.34 -12.63
N GLU A 150 16.67 -5.40 -12.22
CA GLU A 150 16.73 -6.68 -12.94
C GLU A 150 15.34 -7.31 -13.09
N PHE A 151 14.51 -7.26 -12.04
CA PHE A 151 13.11 -7.69 -12.10
C PHE A 151 12.31 -6.88 -13.14
N LEU A 152 12.45 -5.54 -13.15
CA LEU A 152 11.75 -4.71 -14.14
C LEU A 152 12.20 -5.04 -15.57
N GLU A 153 13.50 -5.18 -15.80
CA GLU A 153 14.06 -5.51 -17.11
C GLU A 153 13.57 -6.88 -17.60
N LYS A 154 13.64 -7.92 -16.76
CA LYS A 154 13.18 -9.27 -17.08
C LYS A 154 11.70 -9.32 -17.47
N ASN A 155 10.88 -8.48 -16.84
CA ASN A 155 9.45 -8.38 -17.12
C ASN A 155 9.09 -7.31 -18.16
N GLN A 156 10.09 -6.70 -18.82
CA GLN A 156 9.91 -5.65 -19.82
C GLN A 156 9.09 -4.45 -19.31
N LEU A 157 9.26 -4.11 -18.02
CA LEU A 157 8.63 -2.97 -17.37
C LEU A 157 9.54 -1.74 -17.48
N VAL A 158 8.95 -0.58 -17.75
CA VAL A 158 9.71 0.66 -17.90
C VAL A 158 10.10 1.21 -16.53
N ASP A 159 11.40 1.42 -16.35
CA ASP A 159 11.99 1.81 -15.08
C ASP A 159 11.74 3.28 -14.71
N GLY A 160 10.86 3.49 -13.72
CA GLY A 160 10.59 4.75 -13.05
C GLY A 160 10.85 4.71 -11.54
N ILE A 161 11.71 3.82 -11.04
CA ILE A 161 12.11 3.84 -9.61
C ILE A 161 13.06 5.03 -9.40
N MET A 162 12.84 5.82 -8.34
CA MET A 162 13.72 6.93 -7.98
C MET A 162 15.12 6.44 -7.59
N ARG A 163 16.16 7.17 -7.98
CA ARG A 163 17.56 6.84 -7.64
C ARG A 163 17.88 7.28 -6.21
N LYS A 164 18.64 6.46 -5.49
CA LYS A 164 19.10 6.71 -4.12
C LYS A 164 20.60 7.04 -4.13
N ALA A 165 21.01 8.00 -3.29
CA ALA A 165 22.43 8.23 -3.06
C ALA A 165 23.05 7.05 -2.31
N HIS A 166 24.26 6.65 -2.69
CA HIS A 166 25.01 5.60 -2.01
C HIS A 166 26.23 6.17 -1.29
N ARG A 167 26.79 5.40 -0.35
CA ARG A 167 28.00 5.81 0.38
C ARG A 167 29.11 6.12 -0.63
N LYS A 168 29.69 7.32 -0.53
CA LYS A 168 30.73 7.86 -1.45
C LYS A 168 30.28 8.01 -2.91
N LYS A 169 28.98 7.89 -3.22
CA LYS A 169 28.40 8.09 -4.56
C LYS A 169 27.15 8.97 -4.44
N PRO A 170 27.30 10.30 -4.42
CA PRO A 170 26.17 11.22 -4.41
C PRO A 170 25.39 11.14 -5.73
N LEU A 171 24.13 11.59 -5.71
CA LEU A 171 23.31 11.69 -6.91
C LEU A 171 23.85 12.78 -7.84
N MET A 172 23.84 12.52 -9.15
CA MET A 172 24.15 13.55 -10.14
C MET A 172 22.96 14.49 -10.33
N ARG A 173 23.20 15.64 -10.97
CA ARG A 173 22.15 16.62 -11.26
C ARG A 173 21.01 16.01 -12.07
N GLU A 174 21.34 15.17 -13.04
CA GLU A 174 20.37 14.44 -13.87
C GLU A 174 19.49 13.50 -13.04
N ASP A 175 20.06 12.77 -12.07
CA ASP A 175 19.29 11.91 -11.17
C ASP A 175 18.33 12.72 -10.30
N ILE A 176 18.77 13.90 -9.84
CA ILE A 176 17.96 14.80 -9.03
C ILE A 176 16.78 15.33 -9.86
N GLU A 177 17.03 15.78 -11.09
CA GLU A 177 16.00 16.26 -12.01
C GLU A 177 15.01 15.14 -12.38
N ARG A 178 15.52 13.93 -12.68
CA ARG A 178 14.68 12.75 -12.90
C ARG A 178 13.81 12.42 -11.69
N ASN A 179 14.37 12.41 -10.49
CA ASN A 179 13.62 12.14 -9.26
C ASN A 179 12.53 13.20 -9.01
N LYS A 180 12.79 14.47 -9.33
CA LYS A 180 11.77 15.54 -9.24
C LYS A 180 10.59 15.29 -10.16
N GLU A 181 10.83 14.90 -11.41
CA GLU A 181 9.74 14.59 -12.35
C GLU A 181 8.93 13.36 -11.91
N LEU A 182 9.59 12.30 -11.46
CA LEU A 182 8.90 11.11 -10.94
C LEU A 182 8.08 11.40 -9.68
N ALA A 183 8.52 12.32 -8.83
CA ALA A 183 7.83 12.67 -7.60
C ALA A 183 6.45 13.29 -7.87
N LYS A 184 6.28 14.02 -8.97
CA LYS A 184 5.00 14.63 -9.36
C LYS A 184 3.91 13.57 -9.61
N ILE A 185 4.29 12.39 -10.09
CA ILE A 185 3.35 11.30 -10.41
C ILE A 185 2.94 10.54 -9.15
N ARG A 186 3.87 10.35 -8.19
CA ARG A 186 3.62 9.61 -6.94
C ARG A 186 2.50 10.17 -6.07
N TYR A 187 2.18 11.45 -6.21
CA TYR A 187 1.05 12.07 -5.52
C TYR A 187 -0.26 11.26 -5.66
N ARG A 188 -0.50 10.54 -6.77
CA ARG A 188 -1.72 9.75 -6.97
C ARG A 188 -1.92 8.61 -5.97
N VAL A 189 -0.87 7.85 -5.67
CA VAL A 189 -0.95 6.80 -4.64
C VAL A 189 -1.01 7.41 -3.24
N GLU A 190 -0.31 8.51 -2.99
CA GLU A 190 -0.37 9.25 -1.73
C GLU A 190 -1.77 9.81 -1.44
N GLN A 191 -2.49 10.29 -2.46
CA GLN A 191 -3.89 10.69 -2.36
C GLN A 191 -4.78 9.52 -1.92
N SER A 192 -4.54 8.34 -2.50
CA SER A 192 -5.30 7.13 -2.18
C SER A 192 -5.07 6.71 -0.72
N PHE A 193 -3.81 6.77 -0.26
CA PHE A 193 -3.49 6.58 1.16
C PHE A 193 -4.12 7.66 2.06
N ALA A 194 -4.15 8.92 1.63
CA ALA A 194 -4.82 9.98 2.38
C ALA A 194 -6.33 9.71 2.54
N ILE A 195 -7.00 9.23 1.49
CA ILE A 195 -8.41 8.80 1.53
C ILE A 195 -8.59 7.62 2.49
N LEU A 196 -7.78 6.56 2.38
CA LEU A 196 -7.80 5.42 3.30
C LEU A 196 -7.66 5.88 4.76
N HIS A 197 -6.69 6.75 5.02
CA HIS A 197 -6.41 7.22 6.38
C HIS A 197 -7.53 8.10 6.94
N ARG A 198 -8.09 9.01 6.14
CA ARG A 198 -9.05 10.02 6.60
C ARG A 198 -10.49 9.50 6.60
N ILE A 199 -10.94 8.93 5.49
CA ILE A 199 -12.33 8.48 5.32
C ILE A 199 -12.51 7.11 5.95
N PHE A 200 -11.63 6.16 5.62
CA PHE A 200 -11.74 4.77 6.09
C PHE A 200 -10.98 4.50 7.40
N ARG A 201 -10.47 5.55 8.07
CA ARG A 201 -9.77 5.48 9.37
C ARG A 201 -8.66 4.42 9.37
N CYS A 202 -7.88 4.36 8.31
CA CYS A 202 -6.92 3.28 8.07
C CYS A 202 -5.53 3.49 8.68
N LYS A 203 -5.30 4.54 9.47
CA LYS A 203 -4.00 4.75 10.16
C LYS A 203 -3.70 3.68 11.22
N ARG A 204 -4.73 2.97 11.69
CA ARG A 204 -4.64 1.93 12.71
C ARG A 204 -5.38 0.68 12.24
N ALA A 205 -4.79 -0.48 12.48
CA ALA A 205 -5.45 -1.76 12.36
C ALA A 205 -6.58 -1.87 13.39
N SER A 206 -7.63 -2.61 13.04
CA SER A 206 -8.74 -2.94 13.94
C SER A 206 -8.57 -4.31 14.59
N TYR A 207 -7.64 -5.12 14.08
CA TYR A 207 -7.42 -6.49 14.51
C TYR A 207 -5.94 -6.74 14.82
N PHE A 208 -5.66 -7.83 15.55
CA PHE A 208 -4.33 -8.42 15.68
C PHE A 208 -4.12 -9.53 14.67
N GLY A 209 -2.87 -9.74 14.30
CA GLY A 209 -2.47 -10.78 13.37
C GLY A 209 -2.50 -10.34 11.91
N LEU A 210 -1.47 -10.72 11.17
CA LEU A 210 -1.21 -10.30 9.80
C LEU A 210 -2.39 -10.61 8.88
N GLU A 211 -2.91 -11.85 8.94
CA GLU A 211 -4.03 -12.30 8.11
C GLU A 211 -5.29 -11.44 8.29
N LYS A 212 -5.60 -11.09 9.55
CA LYS A 212 -6.78 -10.27 9.86
C LYS A 212 -6.60 -8.83 9.37
N VAL A 213 -5.38 -8.30 9.47
CA VAL A 213 -5.04 -6.98 8.96
C VAL A 213 -5.05 -6.96 7.43
N LYS A 214 -4.52 -8.00 6.76
CA LYS A 214 -4.61 -8.17 5.30
C LYS A 214 -6.07 -8.09 4.84
N GLY A 215 -6.95 -8.91 5.42
CA GLY A 215 -8.38 -8.87 5.08
C GLY A 215 -9.05 -7.53 5.39
N GLN A 216 -8.65 -6.85 6.47
CA GLN A 216 -9.13 -5.50 6.76
C GLN A 216 -8.70 -4.49 5.68
N MET A 217 -7.44 -4.53 5.24
CA MET A 217 -6.93 -3.63 4.22
C MET A 217 -7.63 -3.88 2.88
N GLY A 218 -7.79 -5.13 2.47
CA GLY A 218 -8.51 -5.50 1.24
C GLY A 218 -9.91 -4.92 1.19
N LEU A 219 -10.71 -5.12 2.25
CA LEU A 219 -12.06 -4.56 2.34
C LEU A 219 -12.08 -3.02 2.28
N LYS A 220 -11.14 -2.35 2.96
CA LYS A 220 -11.06 -0.88 2.93
C LYS A 220 -10.65 -0.34 1.56
N VAL A 221 -9.78 -1.05 0.87
CA VAL A 221 -9.34 -0.71 -0.49
C VAL A 221 -10.49 -0.88 -1.49
N ILE A 222 -11.29 -1.96 -1.35
CA ILE A 222 -12.54 -2.12 -2.10
C ILE A 222 -13.44 -0.90 -1.90
N CYS A 223 -13.68 -0.49 -0.66
CA CYS A 223 -14.49 0.69 -0.37
C CYS A 223 -13.92 1.98 -0.99
N LEU A 224 -12.59 2.14 -1.00
CA LEU A 224 -11.93 3.26 -1.65
C LEU A 224 -12.17 3.27 -3.16
N ASN A 225 -11.96 2.14 -3.84
CA ASN A 225 -12.17 2.05 -5.28
C ASN A 225 -13.64 2.31 -5.65
N LEU A 226 -14.58 1.77 -4.88
CA LEU A 226 -16.01 2.04 -5.05
C LEU A 226 -16.36 3.52 -4.83
N LEU A 227 -15.76 4.18 -3.84
CA LEU A 227 -15.94 5.62 -3.62
C LEU A 227 -15.41 6.44 -4.81
N LYS A 228 -14.24 6.07 -5.35
CA LYS A 228 -13.68 6.73 -6.55
C LYS A 228 -14.58 6.55 -7.76
N ALA A 229 -15.06 5.32 -8.00
CA ALA A 229 -15.98 5.00 -9.08
C ALA A 229 -17.29 5.79 -8.95
N ALA A 230 -17.87 5.87 -7.75
CA ALA A 230 -19.07 6.66 -7.48
C ALA A 230 -18.85 8.16 -7.73
N ASN A 231 -17.68 8.69 -7.38
CA ASN A 231 -17.33 10.09 -7.69
C ASN A 231 -17.16 10.31 -9.19
N LYS A 232 -16.59 9.34 -9.94
CA LYS A 232 -16.48 9.41 -11.40
C LYS A 232 -17.86 9.50 -12.05
N LEU A 233 -18.82 8.69 -11.59
CA LEU A 233 -20.22 8.76 -12.04
C LEU A 233 -20.86 10.13 -11.81
N ARG A 234 -20.63 10.75 -10.64
CA ARG A 234 -21.16 12.08 -10.31
C ARG A 234 -20.55 13.22 -11.14
N LEU A 235 -19.35 13.03 -11.67
CA LEU A 235 -18.69 14.01 -12.54
C LEU A 235 -19.15 13.88 -14.00
N VAL A 236 -19.44 12.66 -14.45
CA VAL A 236 -19.90 12.37 -15.83
C VAL A 236 -21.39 12.66 -16.01
N ALA A 237 -22.20 12.46 -14.97
CA ALA A 237 -23.59 12.87 -14.93
C ALA A 237 -23.72 14.10 -14.03
N PRO A 238 -23.70 15.34 -14.54
CA PRO A 238 -24.12 16.48 -13.73
C PRO A 238 -25.54 16.17 -13.28
N ILE A 239 -25.73 16.10 -11.97
CA ILE A 239 -27.06 15.98 -11.38
C ILE A 239 -27.82 17.19 -11.90
N ALA A 240 -28.78 16.95 -12.80
CA ALA A 240 -29.76 17.95 -13.15
C ALA A 240 -30.47 18.30 -11.84
N ALA A 241 -30.17 19.50 -11.33
CA ALA A 241 -30.86 20.11 -10.22
C ALA A 241 -32.25 20.57 -10.67
#